data_AF-A0A8J5FL11-F1
#
_entry.id   AF-A0A8J5FL11-F1
#
_cell.length_a   1.000
_cell.length_b   1.000
_cell.length_c   1.000
_cell.angle_alpha   90.00
_cell.angle_beta   90.00
_cell.angle_gamma   90.00
#
_symmetry.space_group_name_H-M   'P 1'
#
loop_
_entity.id
_entity.type
_entity.pdbx_description
1 polymer ?
#
loop_
_entity_poly.entity_id
_entity_poly.type
_entity_poly.pdbx_seq_one_letter_code
_entity_poly.pdbx_strand_id
1 'polypeptide(L)'
;MLYVGDQGPVAPGGSMSKSKMRVVGELGRITLLNIMQLSEYRKDAHTQIYKKQWSLLTAEQLANLRSYADCVHWCLLSLPDTWNKLLYAKLFLPD
;
A
#
# COMPACT_ATOMS: atom_id res chain seq x y z
N MET A 1 -8.57 9.65 2.73
CA MET A 1 -7.31 10.24 2.21
C MET A 1 -6.17 9.41 2.77
N LEU A 2 -5.63 8.46 2.00
CA LEU A 2 -4.45 7.71 2.41
C LEU A 2 -3.24 8.60 2.12
N TYR A 3 -2.60 9.12 3.16
CA TYR A 3 -1.36 9.88 3.06
C TYR A 3 -0.23 8.93 2.67
N VAL A 4 0.28 9.05 1.44
CA VAL A 4 1.57 8.48 1.04
C VAL A 4 2.59 9.61 1.19
N GLY A 5 3.47 9.49 2.18
CA GLY A 5 4.60 10.41 2.35
C GLY A 5 5.61 10.17 1.24
N ASP A 6 6.00 11.24 0.55
CA ASP A 6 7.13 11.30 -0.37
C ASP A 6 8.43 10.98 0.39
N GLN A 7 9.41 10.29 -0.24
CA GLN A 7 10.89 10.40 -0.07
C GLN A 7 11.63 9.17 -0.67
N GLY A 8 12.29 9.36 -1.82
CA GLY A 8 13.58 8.72 -2.15
C GLY A 8 13.63 7.20 -2.46
N PRO A 9 14.79 6.71 -2.95
CA PRO A 9 14.88 5.41 -3.61
C PRO A 9 14.80 4.23 -2.63
N VAL A 10 13.65 3.55 -2.69
CA VAL A 10 13.42 2.17 -2.25
C VAL A 10 13.62 1.91 -0.75
N ALA A 11 12.67 2.38 0.06
CA ALA A 11 12.39 1.84 1.39
C ALA A 11 11.09 1.01 1.34
N PRO A 12 10.99 -0.12 2.07
CA PRO A 12 9.74 -0.85 2.23
C PRO A 12 8.71 0.09 2.87
N GLY A 13 7.46 0.04 2.41
CA GLY A 13 6.39 0.98 2.77
C GLY A 13 6.44 1.38 4.24
N GLY A 14 6.56 2.68 4.50
CA GLY A 14 6.76 3.21 5.84
C GLY A 14 5.61 2.81 6.77
N SER A 15 5.94 2.18 7.89
CA SER A 15 4.96 1.86 8.92
C SER A 15 4.29 3.14 9.43
N MET A 16 2.97 3.12 9.66
CA MET A 16 2.27 4.27 10.20
C MET A 16 2.74 4.50 11.64
N SER A 17 3.30 5.68 11.92
CA SER A 17 3.80 6.00 13.25
C SER A 17 2.73 5.74 14.31
N LYS A 18 3.11 5.05 15.40
CA LYS A 18 2.23 4.75 16.54
C LYS A 18 1.49 6.00 17.05
N SER A 19 2.15 7.16 17.01
CA SER A 19 1.56 8.45 17.40
C SER A 19 0.39 8.84 16.50
N LYS A 20 0.46 8.59 15.18
CA LYS A 20 -0.64 8.88 14.24
C LYS A 20 -1.82 7.93 14.45
N MET A 21 -1.56 6.66 14.73
CA MET A 21 -2.61 5.69 15.06
C MET A 21 -3.35 6.06 16.35
N ARG A 22 -2.63 6.60 17.35
CA ARG A 22 -3.22 7.03 18.63
C ARG A 22 -4.20 8.19 18.46
N VAL A 23 -3.84 9.22 17.70
CA VAL A 23 -4.70 10.38 17.45
C VAL A 23 -6.02 9.97 16.77
N VAL A 24 -5.99 8.99 15.87
CA VAL A 24 -7.22 8.49 15.23
C VAL A 24 -8.10 7.71 16.22
N GLY A 25 -7.51 6.99 17.17
CA GLY A 25 -8.26 6.32 18.23
C GLY A 25 -8.89 7.29 19.24
N GLU A 26 -8.36 8.50 19.37
CA GLU A 26 -8.90 9.56 20.24
C GLU A 26 -10.07 10.32 19.57
N LEU A 27 -10.23 10.21 18.25
CA LEU A 27 -11.33 10.80 17.47
C LEU A 27 -12.61 9.91 17.51
N GLY A 28 -13.26 9.79 18.67
CA GLY A 28 -14.63 9.27 18.79
C GLY A 28 -14.92 7.89 18.13
N ARG A 29 -16.07 7.74 17.46
CA ARG A 29 -16.57 6.48 16.84
C ARG A 29 -15.84 6.10 15.53
N ILE A 30 -14.51 6.14 15.50
CA ILE A 30 -13.72 5.70 14.34
C ILE A 30 -13.02 4.39 14.68
N THR A 31 -13.33 3.34 13.94
CA THR A 31 -12.61 2.06 14.04
C THR A 31 -11.46 2.05 13.04
N LEU A 32 -10.23 1.95 13.56
CA LEU A 32 -9.02 1.87 12.74
C LEU A 32 -8.79 0.43 12.27
N LEU A 33 -8.75 0.20 10.96
CA LEU A 33 -8.30 -1.07 10.39
C LEU A 33 -6.78 -1.04 10.21
N ASN A 34 -6.04 -1.69 11.11
CA ASN A 34 -4.58 -1.77 11.02
C ASN A 34 -4.14 -2.83 9.99
N ILE A 35 -3.87 -2.38 8.77
CA ILE A 35 -3.39 -3.22 7.65
C ILE A 35 -1.86 -3.22 7.48
N MET A 36 -1.12 -2.50 8.33
CA MET A 36 0.30 -2.18 8.10
C MET A 36 1.16 -3.45 8.04
N GLN A 37 1.14 -4.23 9.11
CA GLN A 37 1.97 -5.43 9.22
C GLN A 37 1.62 -6.48 8.15
N LEU A 38 0.32 -6.69 7.89
CA LEU A 38 -0.13 -7.61 6.83
C LEU A 38 0.36 -7.17 5.45
N SER A 39 0.34 -5.86 5.18
CA SER A 39 0.73 -5.30 3.88
C SER A 39 2.24 -5.35 3.66
N GLU A 40 3.04 -5.14 4.71
CA GLU A 40 4.51 -5.22 4.66
C GLU A 40 5.03 -6.61 4.25
N TYR A 41 4.29 -7.67 4.56
CA TYR A 41 4.64 -9.03 4.13
C TYR A 41 4.44 -9.28 2.63
N ARG A 42 3.63 -8.46 1.94
CA ARG A 42 3.18 -8.72 0.57
C ARG A 42 3.87 -7.84 -0.47
N LYS A 43 5.19 -7.67 -0.38
CA LYS A 43 6.00 -6.89 -1.35
C LYS A 43 5.90 -7.40 -2.79
N ASP A 44 5.49 -8.66 -2.96
CA ASP A 44 5.26 -9.34 -4.24
C ASP A 44 4.06 -8.77 -5.02
N ALA A 45 3.12 -8.13 -4.33
CA ALA A 45 1.85 -7.69 -4.91
C ALA A 45 1.92 -6.31 -5.58
N HIS A 46 3.08 -5.65 -5.56
CA HIS A 46 3.29 -4.38 -6.24
C HIS A 46 3.25 -4.52 -7.76
N THR A 47 2.85 -3.45 -8.45
CA THR A 47 2.80 -3.44 -9.93
C THR A 47 4.19 -3.47 -10.57
N GLN A 48 5.24 -3.02 -9.86
CA GLN A 48 6.61 -2.97 -10.38
C GLN A 48 6.66 -2.20 -11.71
N ILE A 49 7.17 -2.80 -12.78
CA ILE A 49 7.17 -2.22 -14.13
C ILE A 49 5.88 -2.47 -14.91
N TYR A 50 5.00 -3.35 -14.41
CA TYR A 50 3.74 -3.74 -15.05
C TYR A 50 2.60 -2.78 -14.71
N LYS A 51 2.89 -1.49 -14.82
CA LYS A 51 1.91 -0.40 -14.69
C LYS A 51 1.52 0.12 -16.06
N LYS A 52 0.38 0.82 -16.14
CA LYS A 52 0.02 1.55 -17.35
C LYS A 52 1.06 2.64 -17.61
N GLN A 53 1.92 2.42 -18.58
CA GLN A 53 2.91 3.38 -19.02
C GLN A 53 2.43 4.04 -20.32
N TRP A 54 2.62 5.36 -20.44
CA TRP A 54 2.22 6.11 -21.64
C TRP A 54 3.09 5.78 -22.87
N SER A 55 4.27 5.21 -22.66
CA SER A 55 5.23 4.77 -23.68
C SER A 55 5.88 3.45 -23.25
N LEU A 56 6.47 2.69 -24.17
CA LEU A 56 7.24 1.50 -23.79
C LEU A 56 8.54 1.91 -23.09
N LEU A 57 8.96 1.14 -22.09
CA LEU A 57 10.25 1.32 -21.43
C LEU A 57 11.38 1.07 -22.44
N THR A 58 12.40 1.94 -22.45
CA THR A 58 13.59 1.73 -23.27
C THR A 58 14.47 0.61 -22.69
N ALA A 59 15.39 0.06 -23.50
CA ALA A 59 16.33 -0.97 -23.06
C ALA A 59 17.18 -0.50 -21.86
N GLU A 60 17.54 0.78 -21.80
CA GLU A 60 18.29 1.38 -20.69
C GLU A 60 17.45 1.44 -19.40
N GLN A 61 16.16 1.74 -19.52
CA GLN A 61 15.24 1.75 -18.37
C GLN A 61 14.97 0.33 -17.84
N LEU A 62 14.88 -0.65 -18.74
CA LEU A 62 14.79 -2.07 -18.38
C LEU A 62 16.08 -2.58 -17.71
N ALA A 63 17.25 -2.01 -18.03
CA ALA A 63 18.50 -2.33 -17.34
C ALA A 63 18.53 -1.81 -15.89
N ASN A 64 17.72 -0.81 -15.54
CA ASN A 64 17.60 -0.27 -14.19
C ASN A 64 16.16 -0.31 -13.65
N LEU A 65 15.60 -1.52 -13.52
CA LEU A 65 14.24 -1.75 -13.03
C LEU A 65 13.98 -1.08 -11.67
N ARG A 66 14.98 -1.00 -10.79
CA ARG A 66 14.84 -0.46 -9.44
C ARG A 66 14.40 1.01 -9.44
N SER A 67 14.85 1.80 -10.42
CA SER A 67 14.52 3.22 -10.53
C SER A 67 13.16 3.48 -11.19
N TYR A 68 12.64 2.51 -11.95
CA TYR A 68 11.41 2.66 -12.73
C TYR A 68 10.23 1.82 -12.22
N ALA A 69 10.50 0.86 -11.33
CA ALA A 69 9.51 0.06 -10.65
C ALA A 69 8.62 0.91 -9.74
N ASP A 70 7.33 0.64 -9.80
CA ASP A 70 6.33 1.17 -8.88
C ASP A 70 6.19 0.26 -7.67
N CYS A 71 6.66 0.77 -6.53
CA CYS A 71 6.63 0.11 -5.22
C CYS A 71 5.57 0.72 -4.29
N VAL A 72 4.63 1.50 -4.85
CA VAL A 72 3.56 2.16 -4.07
C VAL A 72 2.22 1.57 -4.42
N HIS A 73 1.99 1.30 -5.71
CA HIS A 73 0.74 0.73 -6.19
C HIS A 73 0.78 -0.79 -6.17
N TRP A 74 -0.41 -1.37 -6.09
CA TRP A 74 -0.63 -2.81 -6.00
C TRP A 74 -1.40 -3.29 -7.22
N CYS A 75 -1.14 -4.51 -7.66
CA CYS A 75 -1.94 -5.14 -8.70
C CYS A 75 -3.41 -5.26 -8.23
N LEU A 76 -4.36 -4.94 -9.11
CA LEU A 76 -5.78 -5.24 -8.88
C LEU A 76 -5.92 -6.76 -8.67
N LEU A 77 -6.75 -7.17 -7.71
CA LEU A 77 -6.90 -8.54 -7.19
C LEU A 77 -5.91 -9.00 -6.09
N SER A 78 -5.08 -8.10 -5.55
CA SER A 78 -4.05 -8.45 -4.54
C SER A 78 -4.34 -7.90 -3.12
N LEU A 79 -3.51 -7.01 -2.58
CA LEU A 79 -3.71 -6.40 -1.24
C LEU A 79 -5.04 -5.66 -1.10
N PRO A 80 -5.46 -4.80 -2.05
CA PRO A 80 -6.68 -4.02 -1.89
C PRO A 80 -7.92 -4.90 -1.66
N ASP A 81 -7.98 -6.07 -2.30
CA ASP A 81 -9.06 -7.03 -2.12
C ASP A 81 -9.08 -7.62 -0.70
N THR A 82 -7.91 -7.88 -0.14
CA THR A 82 -7.80 -8.35 1.25
C THR A 82 -8.24 -7.28 2.23
N TRP A 83 -7.87 -6.01 2.00
CA TRP A 83 -8.35 -4.89 2.80
C TRP A 83 -9.86 -4.74 2.72
N ASN A 84 -10.44 -4.91 1.52
CA ASN A 84 -11.89 -4.88 1.32
C ASN A 84 -12.61 -6.00 2.07
N LYS A 85 -12.04 -7.22 2.09
CA LYS A 85 -12.58 -8.35 2.87
C LYS A 85 -12.54 -8.08 4.38
N LEU A 86 -11.43 -7.53 4.88
CA LEU A 86 -11.30 -7.14 6.28
C LEU A 86 -12.29 -6.02 6.65
N LEU A 87 -12.45 -5.03 5.77
CA LEU A 87 -13.43 -3.97 5.94
C LEU A 87 -14.85 -4.53 5.97
N TYR A 88 -15.19 -5.40 5.01
CA TYR A 88 -16.49 -6.06 4.96
C TYR A 88 -16.78 -6.85 6.25
N ALA A 89 -15.79 -7.60 6.73
CA ALA A 89 -15.90 -8.33 8.00
C ALA A 89 -16.21 -7.37 9.17
N LYS A 90 -15.50 -6.24 9.28
CA LYS A 90 -15.74 -5.27 10.38
C LYS A 90 -17.05 -4.49 10.23
N LEU A 91 -17.64 -4.41 9.04
CA LEU A 91 -18.91 -3.71 8.82
C LEU A 91 -20.14 -4.60 9.01
N PHE A 92 -20.04 -5.87 8.66
CA PHE A 92 -21.22 -6.74 8.51
C PHE A 92 -21.20 -8.00 9.35
N LEU A 93 -20.04 -8.40 9.92
CA LEU A 93 -20.00 -9.51 10.87
C LEU A 93 -20.11 -8.96 12.29
N PRO A 94 -20.86 -9.65 13.17
CA PRO A 94 -20.88 -9.32 14.58
C PRO A 94 -19.48 -9.52 15.20
N ASP A 95 -19.12 -8.65 16.15
CA ASP A 95 -17.89 -8.77 16.93
C ASP A 95 -17.92 -9.94 17.92
#